data_AF-A0A832C0L6-F1
#
_entry.id   AF-A0A832C0L6-F1
#
_cell.length_a   1.000
_cell.length_b   1.000
_cell.length_c   1.000
_cell.angle_alpha   90.00
_cell.angle_beta   90.00
_cell.angle_gamma   90.00
#
_symmetry.space_group_name_H-M   'P 1'
#
loop_
_entity.id
_entity.type
_entity.pdbx_description
1 polymer ?
#
loop_
_entity_poly.entity_id
_entity_poly.type
_entity_poly.pdbx_seq_one_letter_code
_entity_poly.pdbx_strand_id
1 'polypeptide(L)'
;MSHAALRSKSLKLTCTKCHEDSVVSISSEGMHAFVCPFCGQPHLILVDANLGIRDFRPVSSLPVRKPFEIAKVKVKDESLIPVTLKPFWEMVKRGVLPPNFEEGFAALEALGLLEVED
;
A
#
# COMPACT_ATOMS: atom_id res chain seq x y z
N MET A 1 25.74 -17.14 7.96
CA MET A 1 24.91 -16.03 7.47
C MET A 1 23.81 -16.61 6.61
N SER A 2 22.64 -16.82 7.21
CA SER A 2 21.51 -17.47 6.53
C SER A 2 20.93 -16.50 5.50
N HIS A 3 21.04 -16.86 4.22
CA HIS A 3 20.21 -16.27 3.17
C HIS A 3 18.76 -16.65 3.48
N ALA A 4 18.03 -15.78 4.18
CA ALA A 4 16.58 -15.87 4.16
C ALA A 4 16.17 -15.66 2.70
N ALA A 5 15.76 -16.73 2.02
CA ALA A 5 15.21 -16.63 0.68
C ALA A 5 14.09 -15.58 0.74
N LEU A 6 14.26 -14.47 0.04
CA LEU A 6 13.23 -13.43 -0.10
C LEU A 6 11.98 -14.12 -0.67
N ARG A 7 11.02 -14.37 0.20
CA ARG A 7 9.75 -15.02 -0.16
C ARG A 7 8.96 -13.99 -0.96
N SER A 8 9.00 -14.09 -2.29
CA SER A 8 8.09 -13.35 -3.16
C SER A 8 6.92 -14.23 -3.57
N LYS A 9 5.76 -13.61 -3.76
CA LYS A 9 4.54 -14.27 -4.23
C LYS A 9 3.94 -13.46 -5.37
N SER A 10 3.70 -14.12 -6.49
CA SER A 10 2.95 -13.52 -7.60
C SER A 10 1.46 -13.55 -7.28
N LEU A 11 0.82 -12.40 -7.47
CA LEU A 11 -0.59 -12.17 -7.21
C LEU A 11 -1.25 -11.60 -8.47
N LYS A 12 -2.46 -12.08 -8.73
CA LYS A 12 -3.32 -11.52 -9.78
C LYS A 12 -4.22 -10.47 -9.15
N LEU A 13 -4.11 -9.23 -9.62
CA LEU A 13 -4.93 -8.09 -9.21
C LEU A 13 -5.86 -7.71 -10.35
N THR A 14 -7.16 -7.73 -10.11
CA THR A 14 -8.17 -7.27 -11.08
C THR A 14 -8.54 -5.84 -10.77
N CYS A 15 -8.21 -4.90 -11.65
CA CYS A 15 -8.51 -3.49 -11.44
C CYS A 15 -10.01 -3.26 -11.23
N THR A 16 -10.40 -2.63 -10.11
CA THR A 16 -11.82 -2.38 -9.79
C THR A 16 -12.49 -1.34 -10.69
N LYS A 17 -11.73 -0.59 -11.51
CA LYS A 17 -12.24 0.45 -12.42
C LYS A 17 -12.39 -0.03 -13.85
N CYS A 18 -11.34 -0.63 -14.43
CA CYS A 18 -11.34 -1.07 -15.83
C CYS A 18 -11.42 -2.59 -15.99
N HIS A 19 -11.44 -3.35 -14.90
CA HIS A 19 -11.56 -4.81 -14.86
C HIS A 19 -10.43 -5.59 -15.54
N GLU A 20 -9.38 -4.92 -15.99
CA GLU A 20 -8.18 -5.57 -16.51
C GLU A 20 -7.34 -6.20 -15.39
N ASP A 21 -6.73 -7.33 -15.73
CA ASP A 21 -5.91 -8.12 -14.81
C ASP A 21 -4.44 -7.72 -14.90
N SER A 22 -3.80 -7.57 -13.75
CA SER A 22 -2.35 -7.34 -13.63
C SER A 22 -1.73 -8.39 -12.74
N VAL A 23 -0.58 -8.92 -13.15
CA VAL A 23 0.21 -9.82 -12.31
C VAL A 23 1.33 -9.01 -11.67
N VAL A 24 1.38 -9.02 -10.34
CA VAL A 24 2.40 -8.32 -9.57
C VAL A 24 3.10 -9.28 -8.63
N SER A 25 4.33 -8.95 -8.23
CA SER A 25 5.08 -9.72 -7.24
C SER A 25 5.17 -8.92 -5.94
N ILE A 26 4.80 -9.54 -4.82
CA ILE A 26 4.92 -8.95 -3.48
C ILE A 26 5.88 -9.78 -2.65
N SER A 27 6.81 -9.13 -1.97
CA SER A 27 7.86 -9.75 -1.15
C SER A 27 7.72 -9.48 0.34
N SER A 28 6.78 -8.62 0.75
CA SER A 28 6.60 -8.26 2.16
C SER A 28 5.16 -7.98 2.52
N GLU A 29 4.86 -8.06 3.82
CA GLU A 29 3.58 -7.64 4.37
C GLU A 29 3.48 -6.11 4.48
N GLY A 30 2.27 -5.66 4.78
CA GLY A 30 1.92 -4.27 5.00
C GLY A 30 1.27 -3.66 3.78
N MET A 31 1.38 -2.35 3.71
CA MET A 31 0.64 -1.54 2.76
C MET A 31 1.45 -1.30 1.50
N HIS A 32 0.81 -1.50 0.36
CA HIS A 32 1.42 -1.33 -0.94
C HIS A 32 0.55 -0.45 -1.80
N ALA A 33 1.20 0.40 -2.58
CA ALA A 33 0.57 1.19 -3.61
C ALA A 33 0.71 0.45 -4.94
N PHE A 34 -0.35 0.47 -5.75
CA PHE A 34 -0.37 -0.09 -7.08
C PHE A 34 -1.06 0.89 -8.03
N VAL A 35 -0.49 1.10 -9.21
CA VAL A 35 -1.12 1.91 -10.25
C VAL A 35 -1.50 0.99 -11.40
N CYS A 36 -2.79 0.92 -11.72
CA CYS A 36 -3.29 0.08 -12.79
C CYS A 36 -2.62 0.46 -14.13
N PRO A 37 -1.95 -0.48 -14.80
CA PRO A 37 -1.19 -0.20 -16.01
C PRO A 37 -2.06 0.17 -17.23
N PHE A 38 -3.34 -0.19 -17.20
CA PHE A 38 -4.27 -0.02 -18.33
C PHE A 38 -5.03 1.31 -18.27
N CYS A 39 -5.53 1.69 -17.08
CA CYS A 39 -6.34 2.89 -16.91
C CYS A 39 -5.71 3.97 -16.01
N GLY A 40 -4.51 3.71 -15.47
CA GLY A 40 -3.79 4.63 -14.58
C GLY A 40 -4.43 4.81 -13.19
N GLN A 41 -5.50 4.08 -12.86
CA GLN A 41 -6.15 4.20 -11.56
C GLN A 41 -5.22 3.72 -10.44
N PRO A 42 -4.93 4.56 -9.42
CA PRO A 42 -4.22 4.10 -8.25
C PRO A 42 -5.13 3.29 -7.33
N HIS A 43 -4.53 2.30 -6.70
CA HIS A 43 -5.14 1.40 -5.74
C HIS A 43 -4.21 1.20 -4.56
N LEU A 44 -4.80 1.06 -3.39
CA LEU A 44 -4.10 0.65 -2.18
C LEU A 44 -4.35 -0.84 -1.92
N ILE A 45 -3.28 -1.55 -1.61
CA ILE A 45 -3.27 -2.98 -1.33
C ILE A 45 -2.77 -3.17 0.09
N LEU A 46 -3.44 -4.03 0.83
CA LEU A 46 -3.00 -4.43 2.16
C LEU A 46 -2.68 -5.91 2.18
N VAL A 47 -1.48 -6.23 2.64
CA VAL A 47 -0.90 -7.57 2.55
C VAL A 47 -0.53 -8.06 3.95
N ASP A 48 -0.84 -9.32 4.27
CA ASP A 48 -0.46 -9.93 5.55
C ASP A 48 0.91 -10.65 5.52
N ALA A 49 1.34 -11.17 6.65
CA ALA A 49 2.57 -11.96 6.83
C ALA A 49 2.68 -13.20 5.89
N ASN A 50 1.55 -13.68 5.36
CA ASN A 50 1.49 -14.81 4.43
C ASN A 50 1.46 -14.36 2.95
N LEU A 51 1.64 -13.06 2.70
CA LEU A 51 1.51 -12.43 1.38
C LEU A 51 0.10 -12.63 0.79
N GLY A 52 -0.91 -12.68 1.65
CA GLY A 52 -2.32 -12.68 1.30
C GLY A 52 -2.84 -11.24 1.23
N ILE A 53 -3.64 -10.94 0.21
CA ILE A 53 -4.34 -9.67 0.09
C ILE A 53 -5.48 -9.66 1.10
N ARG A 54 -5.47 -8.69 2.00
CA ARG A 54 -6.53 -8.43 2.99
C ARG A 54 -7.49 -7.36 2.53
N ASP A 55 -6.99 -6.41 1.76
CA ASP A 55 -7.77 -5.31 1.22
C ASP A 55 -7.19 -4.88 -0.13
N PHE A 56 -8.07 -4.48 -1.04
CA PHE A 56 -7.72 -3.93 -2.33
C PHE A 56 -8.81 -2.98 -2.79
N ARG A 57 -8.49 -1.69 -2.88
CA ARG A 57 -9.47 -0.65 -3.20
C ARG A 57 -8.86 0.50 -4.01
N PRO A 58 -9.66 1.14 -4.88
CA PRO A 58 -9.21 2.33 -5.59
C PRO A 58 -9.05 3.50 -4.61
N VAL A 59 -8.15 4.42 -4.94
CA VAL A 59 -7.93 5.66 -4.17
C VAL A 59 -7.80 6.84 -5.12
N SER A 60 -7.88 8.07 -4.59
CA SER A 60 -7.73 9.28 -5.42
C SER A 60 -6.28 9.55 -5.84
N SER A 61 -5.32 9.28 -4.96
CA SER A 61 -3.90 9.58 -5.16
C SER A 61 -3.02 8.63 -4.35
N LEU A 62 -1.79 8.41 -4.83
CA LEU A 62 -0.72 7.70 -4.12
C LEU A 62 0.61 8.41 -4.39
N PRO A 63 1.58 8.31 -3.47
CA PRO A 63 2.92 8.88 -3.65
C PRO A 63 3.76 8.19 -4.75
N VAL A 64 3.21 7.20 -5.47
CA VAL A 64 3.94 6.43 -6.49
C VAL A 64 4.06 7.21 -7.79
N ARG A 65 5.29 7.37 -8.27
CA ARG A 65 5.64 8.23 -9.40
C ARG A 65 5.60 7.54 -10.76
N LYS A 66 5.57 6.21 -10.80
CA LYS A 66 5.60 5.45 -12.04
C LYS A 66 4.38 4.54 -12.17
N PRO A 67 3.79 4.45 -13.37
CA PRO A 67 2.90 3.34 -13.67
C PRO A 67 3.71 2.03 -13.57
N PHE A 68 3.03 0.90 -13.31
CA PHE A 68 3.59 -0.47 -13.34
C PHE A 68 4.38 -0.97 -12.11
N GLU A 69 4.63 -0.15 -11.09
CA GLU A 69 5.32 -0.63 -9.88
C GLU A 69 4.34 -0.80 -8.71
N ILE A 70 4.33 -2.01 -8.14
CA ILE A 70 3.80 -2.22 -6.79
C ILE A 70 4.89 -1.84 -5.82
N ALA A 71 4.59 -0.92 -4.91
CA ALA A 71 5.64 -0.35 -4.08
C ALA A 71 5.16 -0.21 -2.65
N LYS A 72 6.02 -0.52 -1.69
CA LYS A 72 5.61 -0.58 -0.28
C LYS A 72 5.50 0.84 0.25
N VAL A 73 4.34 1.17 0.80
CA VAL A 73 4.10 2.47 1.43
C VAL A 73 4.52 2.38 2.89
N LYS A 74 5.38 3.29 3.31
CA LYS A 74 5.82 3.43 4.71
C LYS A 74 5.65 4.87 5.18
N VAL A 75 5.70 5.03 6.49
CA VAL A 75 5.92 6.34 7.10
C VAL A 75 7.42 6.48 7.39
N LYS A 76 8.02 7.59 6.95
CA LYS A 76 9.45 7.91 7.12
C LYS A 76 9.90 7.79 8.57
N ASP A 77 9.11 8.36 9.47
CA ASP A 77 9.36 8.37 10.91
C ASP A 77 8.03 8.32 11.66
N GLU A 78 7.75 7.19 12.30
CA GLU A 78 6.52 7.00 13.08
C GLU A 78 6.42 7.95 14.28
N SER A 79 7.54 8.49 14.78
CA SER A 79 7.56 9.44 15.89
C SER A 79 6.97 10.80 15.52
N LEU A 80 7.00 11.14 14.22
CA LEU A 80 6.44 12.37 13.68
C LEU A 80 4.94 12.28 13.40
N ILE A 81 4.34 11.09 13.52
CA ILE A 81 2.89 10.92 13.34
C ILE A 81 2.15 11.67 14.47
N PRO A 82 1.28 12.63 14.13
CA PRO A 82 0.46 13.33 15.11
C PRO A 82 -0.34 12.35 15.97
N VAL A 83 -0.52 12.68 17.26
CA VAL A 83 -1.26 11.83 18.21
C VAL A 83 -2.65 11.46 17.69
N THR A 84 -3.29 12.36 16.95
CA THR A 84 -4.60 12.16 16.31
C THR A 84 -4.59 11.11 15.20
N LEU A 85 -3.45 10.91 14.51
CA LEU A 85 -3.28 9.93 13.43
C LEU A 85 -2.64 8.60 13.89
N LYS A 86 -2.14 8.51 15.12
CA LYS A 86 -1.58 7.25 15.67
C LYS A 86 -2.58 6.09 15.67
N PRO A 87 -3.85 6.26 16.11
CA PRO A 87 -4.81 5.16 16.08
C PRO A 87 -5.06 4.66 14.66
N PHE A 88 -5.13 5.58 13.69
CA PHE A 88 -5.22 5.26 12.27
C PHE A 88 -4.02 4.41 11.81
N TRP A 89 -2.79 4.85 12.09
CA TRP A 89 -1.58 4.13 11.68
C TRP A 89 -1.47 2.73 12.30
N GLU A 90 -1.85 2.58 13.58
CA GLU A 90 -1.86 1.29 14.26
C GLU A 90 -2.89 0.31 13.67
N MET A 91 -4.03 0.78 13.17
CA MET A 91 -4.98 -0.06 12.43
C MET A 91 -4.37 -0.56 11.11
N VAL A 92 -3.72 0.35 10.37
CA VAL A 92 -3.04 0.01 9.11
C VAL A 92 -1.97 -1.06 9.33
N LYS A 93 -1.14 -0.92 10.37
CA LYS A 93 -0.12 -1.92 10.75
C LYS A 93 -0.69 -3.29 11.07
N ARG A 94 -1.93 -3.34 11.56
CA ARG A 94 -2.66 -4.60 11.84
C ARG A 94 -3.36 -5.17 10.62
N GLY A 95 -3.18 -4.57 9.44
CA GLY A 95 -3.87 -5.03 8.24
C GLY A 95 -5.34 -4.66 8.24
N VAL A 96 -5.72 -3.51 8.81
CA VAL A 96 -7.08 -2.97 8.77
C VAL A 96 -7.06 -1.55 8.21
N LEU A 97 -7.77 -1.33 7.09
CA LEU A 97 -8.04 0.02 6.60
C LEU A 97 -9.36 0.53 7.17
N PRO A 98 -9.35 1.60 7.98
CA PRO A 98 -10.58 2.17 8.51
C PRO A 98 -11.42 2.82 7.39
N PRO A 99 -12.73 3.06 7.61
CA PRO A 99 -13.60 3.65 6.59
C PRO A 99 -13.12 5.02 6.08
N ASN A 100 -12.50 5.83 6.96
CA ASN A 100 -11.96 7.15 6.66
C ASN A 100 -10.49 7.12 6.21
N PHE A 101 -10.03 6.02 5.60
CA PHE A 101 -8.62 5.85 5.29
C PHE A 101 -8.07 6.92 4.34
N GLU A 102 -8.85 7.41 3.39
CA GLU A 102 -8.42 8.44 2.43
C GLU A 102 -8.03 9.73 3.15
N GLU A 103 -8.80 10.15 4.16
CA GLU A 103 -8.52 11.34 4.96
C GLU A 103 -7.25 11.17 5.78
N GLY A 104 -7.08 10.01 6.43
CA GLY A 104 -5.87 9.68 7.18
C GLY A 104 -4.63 9.66 6.30
N PHE A 105 -4.76 9.11 5.10
CA PHE A 105 -3.70 9.09 4.10
C PHE A 105 -3.34 10.46 3.56
N ALA A 106 -4.34 11.24 3.16
CA ALA A 106 -4.15 12.60 2.68
C ALA A 106 -3.48 13.48 3.74
N ALA A 107 -3.82 13.27 5.02
CA ALA A 107 -3.16 13.97 6.12
C ALA A 107 -1.68 13.56 6.26
N LEU A 108 -1.35 12.26 6.21
CA LEU A 108 0.04 11.80 6.25
C LEU A 108 0.85 12.26 5.04
N GLU A 109 0.24 12.29 3.85
CA GLU A 109 0.84 12.80 2.62
C GLU A 109 1.09 14.30 2.70
N ALA A 110 0.11 15.09 3.16
CA ALA A 110 0.23 16.53 3.33
C ALA A 110 1.31 16.92 4.36
N LEU A 111 1.55 16.07 5.36
CA LEU A 111 2.65 16.22 6.31
C LEU A 111 4.00 15.75 5.75
N GLY A 112 4.04 15.21 4.52
CA GLY A 112 5.24 14.70 3.88
C GLY A 112 5.83 13.45 4.57
N LEU A 113 5.00 12.74 5.35
CA LEU A 113 5.41 11.60 6.17
C LEU A 113 5.39 10.28 5.40
N LEU A 114 4.65 10.20 4.29
CA LEU A 114 4.63 9.00 3.46
C LEU A 114 5.85 8.91 2.55
N GLU A 115 6.35 7.70 2.41
CA GLU A 115 7.36 7.32 1.43
C GLU A 115 7.03 5.97 0.82
N VAL A 116 7.75 5.66 -0.26
CA VAL A 116 7.62 4.44 -1.01
C VAL A 116 9.00 3.76 -1.03
N GLU A 117 9.04 2.49 -0.65
CA GLU A 117 10.20 1.63 -0.80
C GLU A 117 10.07 0.85 -2.12
N ASP A 118 11.08 0.98 -2.97
CA ASP A 118 11.26 0.24 -4.23
C ASP A 118 11.70 -1.21 -3.96
#